data_AF-I0AM34-F1
#
_entry.id   AF-I0AM34-F1
#
_cell.length_a   1.000
_cell.length_b   1.000
_cell.length_c   1.000
_cell.angle_alpha   90.00
_cell.angle_beta   90.00
_cell.angle_gamma   90.00
#
_symmetry.space_group_name_H-M   'P 1'
#
loop_
_entity.id
_entity.type
_entity.pdbx_description
1 polymer ?
#
loop_
_entity_poly.entity_id
_entity_poly.type
_entity_poly.pdbx_seq_one_letter_code
_entity_poly.pdbx_strand_id
1 'polypeptide(L)'
;MKRIFFFLVLFCSFALAQGWNSTITTSINEPNLEKMDLTANTSGIHVLIKRTNGNIVYYFLNSSGVVNAGKTYTMEADGDFPNIVASNEVVYALYKAGNNIKGKYSTNGGTSWSNLPNNISTTSNLCNGIDAVYENGYGIHLVWATRDNYPYFETYYYRLDLANNQ
;
A
#
# COMPACT_ATOMS: atom_id res chain seq x y z
N MET A 1 -22.78 -45.22 7.77
CA MET A 1 -22.91 -43.80 8.20
C MET A 1 -21.59 -43.03 8.13
N LYS A 2 -20.49 -43.45 8.78
CA LYS A 2 -19.19 -42.73 8.74
C LYS A 2 -18.66 -42.44 7.32
N ARG A 3 -18.82 -43.38 6.37
CA ARG A 3 -18.42 -43.21 4.97
C ARG A 3 -19.25 -42.15 4.22
N ILE A 4 -20.56 -42.08 4.49
CA ILE A 4 -21.46 -41.08 3.90
C ILE A 4 -21.10 -39.68 4.40
N PHE A 5 -20.78 -39.56 5.70
CA PHE A 5 -20.32 -38.30 6.29
C PHE A 5 -19.02 -37.80 5.64
N PHE A 6 -18.07 -38.71 5.38
CA PHE A 6 -16.82 -38.36 4.70
C PHE A 6 -17.05 -37.86 3.27
N PHE A 7 -17.92 -38.52 2.50
CA PHE A 7 -18.28 -38.06 1.15
C PHE A 7 -19.02 -36.71 1.16
N LEU A 8 -19.87 -36.46 2.17
CA LEU A 8 -20.60 -35.20 2.31
C LEU A 8 -19.63 -34.04 2.61
N VAL A 9 -18.68 -34.23 3.54
CA VAL A 9 -17.65 -33.23 3.85
C VAL A 9 -16.78 -32.94 2.63
N LEU A 10 -16.37 -33.99 1.92
CA LEU A 10 -15.56 -33.85 0.71
C LEU A 10 -16.31 -33.06 -0.40
N PHE A 11 -17.60 -33.35 -0.59
CA PHE A 11 -18.45 -32.65 -1.56
C PHE A 11 -18.63 -31.17 -1.20
N CYS A 12 -18.84 -30.84 0.07
CA CYS A 12 -18.95 -29.45 0.54
C CYS A 12 -17.65 -28.65 0.32
N SER A 13 -16.47 -29.26 0.49
CA SER A 13 -15.18 -28.60 0.22
C SER A 13 -14.94 -28.29 -1.27
N PHE A 14 -15.55 -29.04 -2.19
CA PHE A 14 -15.46 -28.75 -3.63
C PHE A 14 -16.57 -27.81 -4.11
N ALA A 15 -17.77 -27.91 -3.56
CA ALA A 15 -18.91 -27.07 -3.94
C ALA A 15 -18.81 -25.63 -3.42
N LEU A 16 -18.06 -25.40 -2.34
CA LEU A 16 -17.76 -24.09 -1.78
C LEU A 16 -16.34 -23.61 -2.09
N ALA A 17 -15.65 -24.26 -3.04
CA ALA A 17 -14.35 -23.81 -3.49
C ALA A 17 -14.48 -22.38 -4.03
N GLN A 18 -13.79 -21.44 -3.38
CA GLN A 18 -13.76 -20.04 -3.79
C GLN A 18 -13.30 -19.92 -5.25
N GLY A 19 -14.17 -19.39 -6.10
CA GLY A 19 -13.84 -19.05 -7.47
C GLY A 19 -13.17 -17.68 -7.52
N TRP A 20 -12.07 -17.56 -8.26
CA TRP A 20 -11.55 -16.25 -8.61
C TRP A 20 -12.45 -15.61 -9.67
N ASN A 21 -12.75 -14.33 -9.50
CA ASN A 21 -13.35 -13.56 -10.60
C ASN A 21 -12.38 -13.53 -11.78
N SER A 22 -12.92 -13.42 -12.99
CA SER A 22 -12.10 -13.17 -14.18
C SER A 22 -11.25 -11.92 -13.99
N THR A 23 -10.00 -11.97 -14.43
CA THR A 23 -9.09 -10.82 -14.39
C THR A 23 -9.65 -9.68 -15.23
N ILE A 24 -9.67 -8.47 -14.66
CA ILE A 24 -10.03 -7.24 -15.37
C ILE A 24 -8.74 -6.48 -15.68
N THR A 25 -8.48 -6.22 -16.96
CA THR A 25 -7.40 -5.33 -17.38
C THR A 25 -7.83 -3.88 -17.17
N THR A 26 -7.06 -3.13 -16.40
CA THR A 26 -7.31 -1.71 -16.12
C THR A 26 -6.71 -0.83 -17.23
N SER A 27 -7.07 0.45 -17.25
CA SER A 27 -6.45 1.43 -18.16
C SER A 27 -5.10 1.99 -17.67
N ILE A 28 -4.60 1.54 -16.51
CA ILE A 28 -3.25 1.91 -16.04
C ILE A 28 -2.22 1.29 -16.99
N ASN A 29 -1.48 2.13 -17.69
CA ASN A 29 -0.39 1.73 -18.58
C ASN A 29 0.92 2.37 -18.13
N GLU A 30 1.76 1.58 -17.48
CA GLU A 30 3.00 2.04 -16.85
C GLU A 30 4.20 1.26 -17.42
N PRO A 31 4.68 1.61 -18.63
CA PRO A 31 5.77 0.89 -19.28
C PRO A 31 7.10 0.95 -18.51
N ASN A 32 7.23 1.89 -17.59
CA ASN A 32 8.40 2.07 -16.72
C ASN A 32 8.08 1.72 -15.26
N LEU A 33 7.16 0.78 -15.01
CA LEU A 33 6.85 0.32 -13.65
C LEU A 33 8.06 -0.40 -13.04
N GLU A 34 8.46 0.03 -11.84
CA GLU A 34 9.55 -0.61 -11.08
C GLU A 34 9.00 -1.35 -9.85
N LYS A 35 8.15 -0.68 -9.06
CA LYS A 35 7.52 -1.25 -7.85
C LYS A 35 6.08 -0.79 -7.76
N MET A 36 5.25 -1.58 -7.09
CA MET A 36 3.83 -1.30 -6.87
C MET A 36 3.42 -1.83 -5.50
N ASP A 37 2.52 -1.11 -4.86
CA ASP A 37 1.73 -1.60 -3.75
C ASP A 37 0.26 -1.21 -3.96
N LEU A 38 -0.65 -1.99 -3.37
CA LEU A 38 -2.08 -1.76 -3.50
C LEU A 38 -2.84 -2.15 -2.24
N THR A 39 -3.92 -1.43 -1.99
CA THR A 39 -4.86 -1.72 -0.91
C THR A 39 -6.28 -1.39 -1.34
N ALA A 40 -7.27 -1.89 -0.60
CA ALA A 40 -8.67 -1.58 -0.84
C ALA A 40 -9.35 -1.15 0.46
N ASN A 41 -10.28 -0.22 0.36
CA ASN A 41 -11.10 0.23 1.49
C ASN A 41 -12.55 0.50 1.02
N THR A 42 -13.35 1.20 1.83
CA THR A 42 -14.75 1.49 1.48
C THR A 42 -14.91 2.41 0.27
N SER A 43 -13.88 3.20 -0.06
CA SER A 43 -13.85 4.11 -1.20
C SER A 43 -13.52 3.40 -2.51
N GLY A 44 -12.69 2.36 -2.50
CA GLY A 44 -12.28 1.64 -3.71
C GLY A 44 -10.94 0.95 -3.59
N ILE A 45 -10.26 0.80 -4.73
CA ILE A 45 -8.93 0.21 -4.84
C ILE A 45 -7.92 1.34 -5.04
N HIS A 46 -6.86 1.30 -4.25
CA HIS A 46 -5.80 2.28 -4.20
C HIS A 46 -4.52 1.63 -4.65
N VAL A 47 -3.86 2.22 -5.64
CA VAL A 47 -2.61 1.69 -6.18
C VAL A 47 -1.56 2.77 -6.09
N LEU A 48 -0.41 2.43 -5.51
CA LEU A 48 0.75 3.30 -5.42
C LEU A 48 1.90 2.65 -6.18
N ILE A 49 2.49 3.38 -7.11
CA ILE A 49 3.58 2.87 -7.93
C ILE A 49 4.83 3.71 -7.78
N LYS A 50 5.94 3.09 -8.17
CA LYS A 50 7.22 3.72 -8.45
C LYS A 50 7.57 3.47 -9.92
N ARG A 51 7.87 4.54 -10.66
CA ARG A 51 8.46 4.46 -11.99
C ARG A 51 9.98 4.41 -11.93
N THR A 52 10.61 3.63 -12.81
CA THR A 52 12.07 3.57 -12.99
C THR A 52 12.64 4.98 -13.13
N ASN A 53 13.62 5.34 -12.29
CA ASN A 53 14.24 6.68 -12.26
C ASN A 53 13.25 7.86 -12.16
N GLY A 54 12.05 7.63 -11.61
CA GLY A 54 11.04 8.69 -11.54
C GLY A 54 10.11 8.62 -10.34
N ASN A 55 8.87 8.99 -10.59
CA ASN A 55 7.95 9.46 -9.59
C ASN A 55 7.28 8.34 -8.81
N ILE A 56 6.80 8.69 -7.61
CA ILE A 56 5.76 7.95 -6.91
C ILE A 56 4.40 8.45 -7.39
N VAL A 57 3.56 7.57 -7.90
CA VAL A 57 2.25 7.94 -8.49
C VAL A 57 1.14 7.10 -7.87
N TYR A 58 0.06 7.78 -7.53
CA TYR A 58 -1.16 7.18 -7.02
C TYR A 58 -2.23 7.08 -8.10
N TYR A 59 -2.92 5.94 -8.11
CA TYR A 59 -4.11 5.68 -8.90
C TYR A 59 -5.26 5.23 -8.00
N PHE A 60 -6.46 5.65 -8.36
CA PHE A 60 -7.70 5.17 -7.78
C PHE A 60 -8.49 4.38 -8.81
N LEU A 61 -9.03 3.23 -8.39
CA LEU A 61 -9.96 2.44 -9.18
C LEU A 61 -11.22 2.15 -8.35
N ASN A 62 -12.36 2.03 -9.04
CA ASN A 62 -13.55 1.47 -8.40
C ASN A 62 -13.45 -0.07 -8.28
N SER A 63 -14.44 -0.69 -7.65
CA SER A 63 -14.52 -2.15 -7.47
C SER A 63 -14.59 -2.95 -8.78
N SER A 64 -14.94 -2.30 -9.90
CA SER A 64 -14.94 -2.89 -11.24
C SER A 64 -13.61 -2.73 -11.99
N GLY A 65 -12.57 -2.17 -11.35
CA GLY A 65 -11.26 -1.94 -11.97
C GLY A 65 -11.20 -0.74 -12.94
N VAL A 66 -12.19 0.16 -12.90
CA VAL A 66 -12.18 1.39 -13.71
C VAL A 66 -11.38 2.47 -13.01
N VAL A 67 -10.34 2.97 -13.68
CA VAL A 67 -9.47 4.04 -13.17
C VAL A 67 -10.19 5.39 -13.21
N ASN A 68 -10.15 6.13 -12.11
CA ASN A 68 -10.59 7.52 -12.09
C ASN A 68 -9.38 8.45 -12.34
N ALA A 69 -9.24 8.91 -13.58
CA ALA A 69 -8.14 9.79 -13.97
C ALA A 69 -8.12 11.12 -13.20
N GLY A 70 -9.28 11.60 -12.73
CA GLY A 70 -9.38 12.83 -11.92
C GLY A 70 -8.83 12.68 -10.49
N LYS A 71 -8.51 11.45 -10.07
CA LYS A 71 -7.88 11.13 -8.78
C LYS A 71 -6.43 10.66 -8.91
N THR A 72 -5.90 10.58 -10.13
CA THR A 72 -4.49 10.26 -10.33
C THR A 72 -3.63 11.39 -9.79
N TYR A 73 -2.62 11.06 -8.98
CA TYR A 73 -1.82 12.08 -8.30
C TYR A 73 -0.35 11.67 -8.20
N THR A 74 0.54 12.57 -8.62
CA THR A 74 1.99 12.42 -8.43
C THR A 74 2.33 12.81 -6.99
N MET A 75 2.67 11.82 -6.17
CA MET A 75 2.95 11.99 -4.75
C MET A 75 4.32 12.63 -4.49
N GLU A 76 5.31 12.20 -5.28
CA GLU A 76 6.70 12.63 -5.15
C GLU A 76 7.39 12.51 -6.50
N ALA A 77 8.27 13.45 -6.82
CA ALA A 77 8.97 13.48 -8.10
C ALA A 77 10.06 12.40 -8.18
N ASP A 78 10.75 12.17 -7.06
CA ASP A 78 11.78 11.15 -6.90
C ASP A 78 11.63 10.48 -5.53
N GLY A 79 11.21 9.21 -5.56
CA GLY A 79 11.05 8.40 -4.38
C GLY A 79 11.27 6.94 -4.66
N ASP A 80 11.21 6.11 -3.63
CA ASP A 80 11.32 4.66 -3.70
C ASP A 80 10.51 3.99 -2.58
N PHE A 81 10.34 2.67 -2.66
CA PHE A 81 9.60 1.83 -1.71
C PHE A 81 8.18 2.36 -1.46
N PRO A 82 7.33 2.41 -2.51
CA PRO A 82 5.94 2.78 -2.34
C PRO A 82 5.27 1.76 -1.41
N ASN A 83 4.56 2.26 -0.40
CA ASN A 83 3.73 1.46 0.48
C ASN A 83 2.40 2.19 0.72
N ILE A 84 1.29 1.48 0.66
CA ILE A 84 -0.05 2.08 0.79
C ILE A 84 -0.94 1.25 1.71
N VAL A 85 -1.47 1.90 2.73
CA VAL A 85 -2.40 1.30 3.70
C VAL A 85 -3.66 2.12 3.77
N ALA A 86 -4.78 1.47 4.06
CA ALA A 86 -6.07 2.14 4.13
C ALA A 86 -6.96 1.55 5.23
N SER A 87 -7.85 2.39 5.75
CA SER A 87 -8.88 2.00 6.70
C SER A 87 -10.08 2.92 6.55
N ASN A 88 -11.28 2.34 6.46
CA ASN A 88 -12.51 3.07 6.17
C ASN A 88 -12.35 3.96 4.93
N GLU A 89 -12.51 5.27 5.05
CA GLU A 89 -12.35 6.24 3.94
C GLU A 89 -10.95 6.87 3.88
N VAL A 90 -10.08 6.51 4.83
CA VAL A 90 -8.74 7.09 4.94
C VAL A 90 -7.71 6.19 4.25
N VAL A 91 -6.84 6.83 3.49
CA VAL A 91 -5.74 6.19 2.76
C VAL A 91 -4.45 6.88 3.13
N TYR A 92 -3.39 6.12 3.35
CA TYR A 92 -2.05 6.59 3.69
C TYR A 92 -1.06 6.04 2.67
N ALA A 93 -0.36 6.93 1.99
CA ALA A 93 0.72 6.60 1.08
C ALA A 93 2.05 6.96 1.75
N LEU A 94 2.94 5.98 1.87
CA LEU A 94 4.26 6.09 2.46
C LEU A 94 5.31 5.75 1.40
N TYR A 95 6.44 6.44 1.45
CA TYR A 95 7.54 6.24 0.50
C TYR A 95 8.83 6.86 1.03
N LYS A 96 9.97 6.34 0.58
CA LYS A 96 11.26 6.99 0.76
C LYS A 96 11.41 8.11 -0.27
N ALA A 97 11.87 9.28 0.16
CA ALA A 97 12.23 10.38 -0.71
C ALA A 97 13.50 11.05 -0.18
N GLY A 98 14.57 11.02 -0.98
CA GLY A 98 15.91 11.36 -0.50
C GLY A 98 16.29 10.48 0.70
N ASN A 99 16.69 11.11 1.80
CA ASN A 99 17.12 10.41 3.02
C ASN A 99 16.01 10.20 4.04
N ASN A 100 14.75 10.41 3.70
CA ASN A 100 13.66 10.27 4.65
C ASN A 100 12.52 9.40 4.12
N ILE A 101 11.81 8.76 5.04
CA ILE A 101 10.49 8.18 4.80
C ILE A 101 9.47 9.28 5.08
N LYS A 102 8.66 9.59 4.07
CA LYS A 102 7.59 10.57 4.09
C LYS A 102 6.26 9.86 3.87
N GLY A 103 5.17 10.58 4.09
CA GLY A 103 3.90 10.14 3.56
C GLY A 103 2.88 11.25 3.40
N LYS A 104 1.79 10.87 2.76
CA LYS A 104 0.60 11.67 2.55
C LYS A 104 -0.62 10.86 2.93
N TYR A 105 -1.70 11.54 3.30
CA TYR A 105 -2.97 10.89 3.59
C TYR A 105 -4.12 11.59 2.89
N SER A 106 -5.18 10.83 2.64
CA SER A 106 -6.43 11.32 2.06
C SER A 106 -7.60 10.76 2.85
N THR A 107 -8.58 11.61 3.16
CA THR A 107 -9.83 11.22 3.85
C THR A 107 -11.03 11.23 2.92
N ASN A 108 -10.80 11.32 1.60
CA ASN A 108 -11.85 11.42 0.58
C ASN A 108 -11.54 10.52 -0.64
N GLY A 109 -11.00 9.34 -0.35
CA GLY A 109 -10.68 8.33 -1.36
C GLY A 109 -9.69 8.83 -2.43
N GLY A 110 -8.71 9.64 -2.05
CA GLY A 110 -7.64 10.14 -2.92
C GLY A 110 -7.99 11.36 -3.78
N THR A 111 -9.10 12.06 -3.50
CA THR A 111 -9.47 13.30 -4.23
C THR A 111 -8.55 14.46 -3.87
N SER A 112 -8.15 14.55 -2.61
CA SER A 112 -7.14 15.49 -2.12
C SER A 112 -6.21 14.82 -1.10
N TRP A 113 -5.00 15.34 -0.98
CA TRP A 113 -3.94 14.78 -0.15
C TRP A 113 -3.34 15.83 0.78
N SER A 114 -3.14 15.44 2.04
CA SER A 114 -2.43 16.20 3.06
C SER A 114 -1.11 15.49 3.38
N ASN A 115 -0.08 16.23 3.78
CA ASN A 115 1.18 15.61 4.21
C ASN A 115 0.99 15.00 5.61
N LEU A 116 1.59 13.84 5.85
CA LEU A 116 1.78 13.33 7.21
C LEU A 116 2.83 14.19 7.92
N PRO A 117 2.68 14.43 9.24
CA PRO A 117 3.61 15.26 9.99
C PRO A 117 4.98 14.61 10.18
N ASN A 118 5.05 13.28 10.12
CA ASN A 118 6.28 12.54 10.36
C ASN A 118 7.18 12.51 9.12
N ASN A 119 8.47 12.79 9.35
CA ASN A 119 9.54 12.66 8.36
C ASN A 119 10.67 11.86 9.01
N ILE A 120 10.75 10.57 8.69
CA ILE A 120 11.63 9.63 9.41
C ILE A 120 12.95 9.53 8.67
N SER A 121 14.03 10.00 9.29
CA SER A 121 15.36 9.93 8.70
C SER A 121 15.84 8.48 8.57
N THR A 122 16.33 8.14 7.38
CA THR A 122 17.06 6.90 7.08
C THR A 122 18.58 7.10 7.15
N THR A 123 19.03 8.23 7.71
CA THR A 123 20.45 8.61 7.90
C THR A 123 21.33 8.57 6.64
N SER A 124 20.73 8.62 5.45
CA SER A 124 21.42 8.41 4.16
C SER A 124 21.98 7.00 3.96
N ASN A 125 21.63 6.08 4.85
CA ASN A 125 21.99 4.68 4.73
C ASN A 125 21.25 4.05 3.54
N LEU A 126 21.83 2.99 2.98
CA LEU A 126 21.15 2.24 1.93
C LEU A 126 19.91 1.60 2.54
N CYS A 127 18.74 1.87 1.95
CA CYS A 127 17.47 1.26 2.34
C CYS A 127 17.14 0.12 1.37
N ASN A 128 16.60 -1.00 1.86
CA ASN A 128 16.15 -2.11 1.01
C ASN A 128 14.65 -2.41 1.14
N GLY A 129 13.93 -1.75 2.04
CA GLY A 129 12.51 -2.01 2.24
C GLY A 129 11.85 -1.03 3.18
N ILE A 130 10.59 -0.74 2.88
CA ILE A 130 9.64 -0.05 3.74
C ILE A 130 8.36 -0.86 3.68
N ASP A 131 7.77 -1.13 4.83
CA ASP A 131 6.46 -1.75 4.91
C ASP A 131 5.66 -1.11 6.04
N ALA A 132 4.34 -1.10 5.89
CA ALA A 132 3.47 -0.55 6.90
C ALA A 132 2.15 -1.31 7.00
N VAL A 133 1.55 -1.27 8.19
CA VAL A 133 0.20 -1.77 8.44
C VAL A 133 -0.58 -0.73 9.24
N TYR A 134 -1.87 -0.61 8.93
CA TYR A 134 -2.78 0.19 9.72
C TYR A 134 -3.41 -0.68 10.82
N GLU A 135 -3.36 -0.21 12.06
CA GLU A 135 -4.02 -0.80 13.21
C GLU A 135 -5.09 0.17 13.76
N ASN A 136 -6.33 -0.32 13.87
CA ASN A 136 -7.43 0.48 14.38
C ASN A 136 -7.17 0.91 15.83
N GLY A 137 -7.25 2.21 16.11
CA GLY A 137 -6.98 2.80 17.42
C GLY A 137 -5.50 3.06 17.73
N TYR A 138 -4.56 2.52 16.92
CA TYR A 138 -3.11 2.70 17.13
C TYR A 138 -2.40 3.40 15.96
N GLY A 139 -3.06 3.51 14.81
CA GLY A 139 -2.55 4.22 13.65
C GLY A 139 -1.66 3.34 12.79
N ILE A 140 -0.59 3.90 12.23
CA ILE A 140 0.25 3.16 11.27
C ILE A 140 1.51 2.67 11.94
N HIS A 141 1.77 1.37 11.78
CA HIS A 141 2.97 0.69 12.20
C HIS A 141 3.88 0.60 11.00
N LEU A 142 4.97 1.37 11.01
CA LEU A 142 5.95 1.43 9.95
C LEU A 142 7.17 0.60 10.35
N VAL A 143 7.67 -0.19 9.41
CA VAL A 143 8.98 -0.83 9.50
C VAL A 143 9.81 -0.49 8.28
N TRP A 144 11.11 -0.38 8.46
CA TRP A 144 12.06 -0.20 7.37
C TRP A 144 13.38 -0.84 7.72
N ALA A 145 14.22 -1.06 6.72
CA ALA A 145 15.53 -1.62 6.94
C ALA A 145 16.61 -0.82 6.21
N THR A 146 17.66 -0.45 6.95
CA THR A 146 18.82 0.25 6.38
C THR A 146 20.13 -0.43 6.74
N ARG A 147 21.16 -0.21 5.94
CA ARG A 147 22.54 -0.55 6.28
C ARG A 147 23.47 0.62 6.03
N ASP A 148 24.44 0.74 6.90
CA ASP A 148 25.58 1.64 6.77
C ASP A 148 26.70 0.95 5.95
N ASN A 149 27.93 0.89 6.47
CA ASN A 149 29.05 0.18 5.86
C ASN A 149 29.14 -1.31 6.23
N TYR A 150 28.21 -1.83 7.04
CA TYR A 150 28.14 -3.25 7.38
C TYR A 150 27.37 -4.07 6.32
N PRO A 151 27.63 -5.39 6.22
CA PRO A 151 27.01 -6.21 5.18
C PRO A 151 25.51 -6.48 5.42
N TYR A 152 25.04 -6.30 6.65
CA TYR A 152 23.67 -6.64 7.06
C TYR A 152 22.78 -5.40 7.15
N PHE A 153 21.49 -5.59 6.90
CA PHE A 153 20.49 -4.57 7.14
C PHE A 153 19.95 -4.69 8.56
N GLU A 154 19.82 -3.56 9.23
CA GLU A 154 19.12 -3.43 10.50
C GLU A 154 17.68 -3.01 10.26
N THR A 155 16.75 -3.62 10.99
CA THR A 155 15.32 -3.31 10.92
C THR A 155 14.92 -2.36 12.02
N TYR A 156 14.14 -1.37 11.65
CA TYR A 156 13.64 -0.33 12.53
C TYR A 156 12.12 -0.32 12.51
N TYR A 157 11.54 0.18 13.59
CA TYR A 157 10.09 0.29 13.77
C TYR A 157 9.75 1.72 14.23
N TYR A 158 8.63 2.24 13.73
CA TYR A 158 8.08 3.50 14.18
C TYR A 158 6.55 3.46 14.09
N ARG A 159 5.87 3.96 15.11
CA ARG A 159 4.42 4.18 15.06
C ARG A 159 4.15 5.62 14.66
N LEU A 160 3.50 5.83 13.52
CA LEU A 160 3.18 7.17 13.03
C LEU A 160 2.07 7.77 13.87
N ASP A 161 2.35 8.93 14.46
CA ASP A 161 1.33 9.75 15.11
C ASP A 161 0.40 10.34 14.04
N LEU A 162 -0.78 9.74 13.93
CA LEU A 162 -1.86 10.31 13.15
C LEU A 162 -2.40 11.48 13.96
N ALA A 163 -2.04 12.71 13.59
CA ALA A 163 -2.56 13.92 14.22
C ALA A 163 -4.08 13.75 14.42
N ASN A 164 -4.49 13.73 15.70
CA ASN A 164 -5.80 13.38 16.22
C ASN A 164 -6.96 13.58 15.23
N ASN A 165 -7.35 12.52 14.52
CA ASN A 165 -8.62 12.45 13.81
C ASN A 165 -9.52 11.45 14.56
N GLN A 166 -9.89 11.81 15.79
CA GLN A 166 -11.09 11.31 16.45
C GLN A 166 -12.21 12.33 16.26
#